data_AF-A0A2S4XVR9-F1
#
_entry.id   AF-A0A2S4XVR9-F1
#
_cell.length_a   1.000
_cell.length_b   1.000
_cell.length_c   1.000
_cell.angle_alpha   90.00
_cell.angle_beta   90.00
_cell.angle_gamma   90.00
#
_symmetry.space_group_name_H-M   'P 1'
#
loop_
_entity.id
_entity.type
_entity.pdbx_description
1 polymer ?
#
loop_
_entity_poly.entity_id
_entity_poly.type
_entity_poly.pdbx_seq_one_letter_code
_entity_poly.pdbx_strand_id
1 'polypeptide(L)' 'LGFADPTRAGALVRGVPMSTDRTGAVQRRRLTEAGLTVGELPMLRDVDTAADAASAAACCPPGSRFAATLASLAETVR' A
#
# COMPACT_ATOMS: atom_id res chain seq x y z
N LEU A 1 -4.74 -3.77 1.73
CA LEU A 1 -5.26 -5.15 1.54
C LEU A 1 -6.25 -5.12 0.38
N GLY A 2 -6.15 -6.04 -0.57
CA GLY A 2 -7.18 -6.26 -1.59
C GLY A 2 -8.07 -7.43 -1.20
N PHE A 3 -9.37 -7.19 -1.04
CA PHE A 3 -10.36 -8.25 -0.83
C PHE A 3 -11.13 -8.49 -2.13
N ALA A 4 -11.34 -9.76 -2.48
CA ALA A 4 -12.18 -10.12 -3.62
C ALA A 4 -13.66 -9.77 -3.38
N ASP A 5 -14.12 -9.93 -2.13
CA ASP A 5 -15.41 -9.45 -1.65
C ASP A 5 -15.18 -8.36 -0.59
N PRO A 6 -15.45 -7.08 -0.91
CA PRO A 6 -15.20 -5.97 0.00
C PRO A 6 -16.09 -5.99 1.25
N THR A 7 -17.25 -6.66 1.21
CA THR A 7 -18.19 -6.69 2.35
C THR A 7 -17.60 -7.41 3.57
N ARG A 8 -16.68 -8.36 3.34
CA ARG A 8 -15.98 -9.11 4.40
C ARG A 8 -14.89 -8.30 5.10
N ALA A 9 -14.40 -7.23 4.50
CA ALA A 9 -13.23 -6.49 5.00
C ALA A 9 -13.47 -5.90 6.40
N GLY A 10 -14.66 -5.34 6.65
CA GLY A 10 -14.95 -4.63 7.89
C GLY A 10 -14.74 -5.48 9.15
N ALA A 11 -15.30 -6.69 9.17
CA ALA A 11 -15.15 -7.61 10.31
C ALA A 11 -13.71 -8.13 10.47
N LEU A 12 -12.97 -8.24 9.37
CA LEU A 12 -11.62 -8.82 9.35
C LEU A 12 -10.51 -7.81 9.60
N VAL A 13 -10.76 -6.51 9.44
CA VAL A 13 -9.78 -5.44 9.68
C VAL A 13 -9.93 -4.80 11.06
N ARG A 14 -11.16 -4.60 11.54
CA ARG A 14 -11.39 -3.90 12.81
C ARG A 14 -10.77 -4.65 14.00
N GLY A 15 -10.06 -3.94 14.86
CA GLY A 15 -9.38 -4.52 16.02
C GLY A 15 -8.04 -5.19 15.71
N VAL A 16 -7.47 -4.98 14.52
CA VAL A 16 -6.04 -5.18 14.29
C VAL A 16 -5.31 -3.93 14.83
N PRO A 17 -4.23 -4.09 15.64
CA PRO A 17 -3.42 -2.95 16.06
C PRO A 17 -2.85 -2.21 14.85
N MET A 18 -2.99 -0.90 14.82
CA MET A 18 -2.46 -0.05 13.74
C MET A 18 -1.16 0.61 14.17
N SER A 19 -0.32 0.95 13.19
CA SER A 19 0.95 1.66 13.39
C SER A 19 1.94 0.91 14.31
N THR A 20 1.98 -0.42 14.21
CA THR A 20 2.95 -1.27 14.90
C THR A 20 3.68 -2.17 13.90
N ASP A 21 4.90 -2.58 14.23
CA ASP A 21 5.67 -3.56 13.47
C ASP A 21 4.92 -4.91 13.29
N ARG A 22 4.03 -5.23 14.23
CA ARG A 22 3.22 -6.46 14.25
C ARG A 22 1.91 -6.37 13.46
N THR A 23 1.50 -5.20 12.98
CA THR A 23 0.20 -5.00 12.31
C THR A 23 -0.03 -6.01 11.18
N GLY A 24 0.96 -6.17 10.30
CA GLY A 24 0.88 -7.10 9.16
C GLY A 24 0.75 -8.56 9.59
N ALA A 25 1.58 -9.01 10.55
CA ALA A 25 1.55 -10.39 11.03
C ALA A 25 0.21 -10.75 11.70
N VAL A 26 -0.34 -9.85 12.51
CA VAL A 26 -1.65 -10.04 13.15
C VAL A 26 -2.77 -10.08 12.12
N GLN A 27 -2.76 -9.17 11.15
CA GLN A 27 -3.77 -9.14 10.09
C GLN A 27 -3.73 -10.39 9.23
N ARG A 28 -2.54 -10.82 8.79
CA ARG A 28 -2.35 -12.03 7.99
C ARG A 28 -2.91 -13.27 8.69
N ARG A 29 -2.55 -13.46 9.97
CA ARG A 29 -3.08 -14.57 10.77
C ARG A 29 -4.61 -14.57 10.81
N ARG A 30 -5.21 -13.41 11.08
CA ARG A 30 -6.68 -13.28 11.13
C ARG A 30 -7.36 -13.62 9.80
N LEU A 31 -6.77 -13.23 8.67
CA LEU A 31 -7.31 -13.58 7.35
C LEU A 31 -7.25 -15.09 7.11
N THR A 32 -6.13 -15.72 7.44
CA THR A 32 -5.95 -17.18 7.31
C THR A 32 -6.89 -17.96 8.24
N GLU A 33 -7.04 -17.53 9.50
CA GLU A 33 -7.98 -18.12 10.46
C GLU A 33 -9.45 -18.00 10.02
N ALA A 34 -9.78 -16.97 9.23
CA ALA A 34 -11.09 -16.79 8.61
C ALA A 34 -11.29 -17.62 7.32
N GLY A 35 -10.35 -18.53 7.00
CA GLY A 35 -10.41 -19.43 5.85
C GLY A 35 -10.16 -18.75 4.49
N LEU A 36 -9.55 -17.56 4.48
CA LEU A 36 -9.21 -16.89 3.23
C LEU A 36 -7.88 -17.39 2.67
N THR A 37 -7.83 -17.57 1.34
CA THR A 37 -6.57 -17.67 0.61
C THR A 37 -5.92 -16.30 0.55
N VAL A 38 -4.70 -16.18 1.09
CA VAL A 38 -3.93 -14.94 1.14
C VAL A 38 -2.75 -15.05 0.19
N GLY A 39 -2.65 -14.12 -0.77
CA GLY A 39 -1.50 -13.97 -1.65
C GLY A 39 -0.59 -12.84 -1.16
N GLU A 40 0.71 -13.12 -1.05
CA GLU A 40 1.71 -12.08 -0.78
C GLU A 40 2.01 -11.31 -2.06
N LEU A 41 2.17 -9.99 -1.94
CA LEU A 41 2.56 -9.11 -3.04
C LEU A 41 4.02 -8.66 -2.86
N PRO A 42 4.71 -8.25 -3.93
CA PRO A 42 6.01 -7.59 -3.79
C PRO A 42 5.92 -6.41 -2.84
N MET A 43 6.92 -6.28 -1.97
CA MET A 43 7.03 -5.13 -1.08
C MET A 43 7.30 -3.87 -1.91
N LEU A 44 6.49 -2.85 -1.70
CA LEU A 44 6.66 -1.53 -2.28
C LEU A 44 6.97 -0.52 -1.17
N ARG A 45 7.60 0.59 -1.55
CA ARG A 45 7.87 1.70 -0.64
C ARG A 45 6.61 2.55 -0.44
N ASP A 46 6.32 2.87 0.81
CA ASP A 46 5.32 3.88 1.16
C ASP A 46 5.83 5.28 0.79
N VAL A 47 4.92 6.15 0.34
CA VAL A 47 5.25 7.52 -0.08
C VAL A 47 4.75 8.51 0.96
N ASP A 48 5.60 8.78 1.96
CA ASP A 48 5.29 9.73 3.04
C ASP A 48 5.97 11.09 2.82
N THR A 49 7.12 11.10 2.16
CA THR A 49 7.91 12.31 1.89
C THR A 49 8.14 12.55 0.41
N ALA A 50 8.60 13.75 0.06
CA ALA A 50 9.01 14.07 -1.32
C ALA A 50 10.15 13.17 -1.84
N ALA A 51 11.05 12.73 -0.95
CA ALA A 51 12.12 11.80 -1.31
C ALA A 51 11.58 10.40 -1.63
N ASP A 52 10.54 9.95 -0.93
CA ASP A 52 9.86 8.69 -1.23
C ASP A 52 9.14 8.77 -2.56
N ALA A 53 8.49 9.90 -2.87
CA ALA A 53 7.82 10.12 -4.14
C ALA A 53 8.81 10.05 -5.31
N ALA A 54 9.99 10.68 -5.18
CA ALA A 54 11.05 10.58 -6.18
C ALA A 54 11.53 9.14 -6.37
N SER A 55 11.71 8.41 -5.26
CA SER A 55 12.11 7.00 -5.30
C SER A 55 11.06 6.11 -5.97
N ALA A 56 9.77 6.32 -5.67
CA ALA A 56 8.67 5.59 -6.28
C ALA A 56 8.52 5.90 -7.78
N ALA A 57 8.69 7.16 -8.17
CA ALA A 57 8.64 7.57 -9.58
C ALA A 57 9.76 6.92 -10.41
N ALA A 58 10.96 6.75 -9.84
CA ALA A 58 12.07 6.07 -10.52
C ALA A 58 11.78 4.58 -10.81
N CYS A 59 10.90 3.94 -10.03
CA CYS A 59 10.47 2.55 -10.27
C CYS A 59 9.31 2.44 -11.27
N CYS A 60 8.70 3.56 -11.68
CA CYS A 60 7.53 3.53 -12.53
C CYS A 60 7.90 3.34 -14.01
N PRO A 61 7.03 2.72 -14.82
CA PRO A 61 7.21 2.65 -16.26
C PRO A 61 7.24 4.06 -16.90
N PRO A 62 7.94 4.24 -18.04
CA PRO A 62 7.84 5.46 -18.83
C PRO A 62 6.38 5.79 -19.16
N GLY A 63 6.01 7.07 -19.02
CA GLY A 63 4.64 7.53 -19.26
C GLY A 63 3.63 7.21 -18.15
N SER A 64 4.07 6.67 -17.01
CA SER A 64 3.17 6.47 -15.87
C SER A 64 2.58 7.80 -15.39
N ARG A 65 1.30 7.75 -14.97
CA ARG A 65 0.59 8.93 -14.45
C ARG A 65 1.28 9.48 -13.19
N PHE A 66 1.76 8.61 -12.31
CA PHE A 66 2.42 9.02 -11.06
C PHE A 66 3.68 9.85 -11.33
N ALA A 67 4.59 9.35 -12.17
CA ALA A 67 5.83 10.06 -12.50
C ALA A 67 5.56 11.38 -13.24
N ALA A 68 4.61 11.38 -14.20
CA ALA A 68 4.22 12.58 -14.93
C ALA A 68 3.63 13.66 -14.01
N THR A 69 2.74 13.29 -13.09
CA THR A 69 2.16 14.23 -12.12
C THR A 69 3.21 14.78 -11.17
N LEU A 70 4.12 13.93 -10.65
CA LEU A 70 5.19 14.40 -9.76
C LEU A 70 6.11 15.42 -10.45
N ALA A 71 6.46 15.20 -11.72
CA ALA A 71 7.28 16.14 -12.49
C ALA A 71 6.59 17.51 -12.64
N SER A 72 5.30 17.53 -12.99
CA SER A 72 4.52 18.77 -13.10
C SER A 72 4.43 19.54 -11.77
N LEU A 73 4.24 18.85 -10.65
CA LEU A 73 4.23 19.48 -9.33
C LEU A 73 5.60 20.06 -8.97
N ALA A 74 6.70 19.34 -9.28
CA ALA A 74 8.06 19.79 -9.01
C ALA A 74 8.48 21.01 -9.86
N GLU A 75 7.85 21.24 -11.01
CA GLU A 75 8.02 22.47 -11.80
C GLU A 75 7.27 23.66 -11.22
N THR A 76 6.12 23.43 -10.60
CA THR A 76 5.27 24.49 -10.03
C THR A 76 5.85 25.09 -8.74
N VAL A 77 6.61 24.29 -7.99
CA VAL A 77 7.24 24.69 -6.70
C VAL A 77 8.62 25.34 -6.92
N ARG A 78 9.10 25.41 -8.16
CA ARG A 78 10.41 25.94 -8.54
C ARG A 78 10.33 27.43 -8.88
#